data_AF-A0A914FFC1-F1
#
_entry.id   AF-A0A914FFC1-F1
#
_cell.length_a   1.000
_cell.length_b   1.000
_cell.length_c   1.000
_cell.angle_alpha   90.00
_cell.angle_beta   90.00
_cell.angle_gamma   90.00
#
_symmetry.space_group_name_H-M   'P 1'
#
loop_
_entity.id
_entity.type
_entity.pdbx_description
1 polymer ?
#
loop_
_entity_poly.entity_id
_entity_poly.type
_entity_poly.pdbx_seq_one_letter_code
_entity_poly.pdbx_strand_id
1 'polypeptide(L)'
;MIDINFWGLPRHTNARNQLDWRNQAAAHADCYLKYREAAEFIIVSDVDDFLYPRQGSNIYTELQNMARSRPKIASFFYPRFESEIVTTKKFKDFNIAESLQSIRISDKRQTGKSIHRTSLVETVWLHWADLKKDDAPYHKLDPADNAFIHVRNWTFLEKYDDVRLLNNVVYGYRKHPYYPDLSAIITSNFIPILHKRFTARFSSKFEFHNVTSSEIYYDKINECYNEMLEKVADYYRYPFLKSLICPTPARCSIAAVPNVPCAVAMGTYKTIQLADDFFIDYLISKHKIDINQNGCIIN
;
A
#
# COMPACT_ATOMS: atom_id res chain seq x y z
N MET A 1 -9.06 16.55 -5.42
CA MET A 1 -9.59 15.22 -5.73
C MET A 1 -10.28 15.28 -7.07
N ILE A 2 -9.66 14.67 -8.07
CA ILE A 2 -10.26 14.48 -9.38
C ILE A 2 -10.80 13.05 -9.37
N ASP A 3 -12.13 12.90 -9.40
CA ASP A 3 -12.71 11.59 -9.65
C ASP A 3 -12.74 11.37 -11.16
N ILE A 4 -12.06 10.33 -11.63
CA ILE A 4 -12.07 9.93 -13.02
C ILE A 4 -13.11 8.82 -13.10
N ASN A 5 -14.25 9.10 -13.73
CA ASN A 5 -15.30 8.11 -13.91
C ASN A 5 -14.73 6.89 -14.64
N PHE A 6 -14.57 5.80 -13.90
CA PHE A 6 -14.25 4.51 -14.45
C PHE A 6 -15.51 3.94 -15.10
N TRP A 7 -15.45 3.72 -16.42
CA TRP A 7 -16.51 3.09 -17.20
C TRP A 7 -17.01 1.82 -16.49
N GLY A 8 -18.30 1.79 -16.13
CA GLY A 8 -18.93 0.60 -15.53
C GLY A 8 -19.27 0.68 -14.03
N LEU A 9 -19.09 1.83 -13.38
CA LEU A 9 -19.75 2.09 -12.10
C LEU A 9 -21.20 2.55 -12.34
N PRO A 10 -22.20 2.05 -11.58
CA PRO A 10 -23.55 2.61 -11.64
C PRO A 10 -23.50 4.13 -11.44
N ARG A 11 -24.32 4.89 -12.17
CA ARG A 11 -24.48 6.36 -12.01
C ARG A 11 -24.80 6.82 -10.57
N HIS A 12 -25.02 5.88 -9.64
CA HIS A 12 -25.40 6.10 -8.25
C HIS A 12 -24.46 5.44 -7.23
N THR A 13 -23.30 4.89 -7.60
CA THR A 13 -22.31 4.53 -6.58
C THR A 13 -21.82 5.80 -5.91
N ASN A 14 -22.22 5.96 -4.64
CA ASN A 14 -21.94 7.16 -3.88
C ASN A 14 -20.46 7.20 -3.50
N ALA A 15 -19.62 7.77 -4.36
CA ALA A 15 -18.21 8.06 -4.08
C ALA A 15 -18.04 8.87 -2.77
N ARG A 16 -19.09 9.59 -2.33
CA ARG A 16 -19.13 10.39 -1.09
C ARG A 16 -19.08 9.57 0.20
N ASN A 17 -19.44 8.28 0.15
CA ASN A 17 -19.34 7.37 1.30
C ASN A 17 -17.97 6.69 1.39
N GLN A 18 -17.07 6.99 0.46
CA GLN A 18 -15.80 6.31 0.31
C GLN A 18 -14.72 7.27 0.75
N LEU A 19 -14.04 6.91 1.84
CA LEU A 19 -12.77 7.53 2.18
C LEU A 19 -11.90 7.54 0.92
N ASP A 20 -11.22 8.65 0.67
CA ASP A 20 -10.21 8.85 -0.38
C ASP A 20 -9.19 7.70 -0.47
N TRP A 21 -9.09 6.91 0.60
CA TRP A 21 -8.25 5.73 0.81
C TRP A 21 -8.77 4.45 0.12
N ARG A 22 -10.03 4.42 -0.34
CA ARG A 22 -10.63 3.25 -1.00
C ARG A 22 -10.44 3.23 -2.52
N ASN A 23 -10.05 4.35 -3.11
CA ASN A 23 -9.67 4.40 -4.52
C ASN A 23 -8.18 4.73 -4.64
N GLN A 24 -7.34 3.70 -4.53
CA GLN A 24 -5.89 3.82 -4.73
C GLN A 24 -5.56 4.51 -6.07
N ALA A 25 -6.37 4.28 -7.10
CA ALA A 25 -6.22 4.92 -8.41
C ALA A 25 -6.30 6.44 -8.33
N ALA A 26 -7.37 6.93 -7.72
CA ALA A 26 -7.62 8.35 -7.56
C ALA A 26 -6.55 8.99 -6.67
N ALA A 27 -6.14 8.32 -5.58
CA ALA A 27 -5.09 8.81 -4.70
C ALA A 27 -3.73 8.94 -5.42
N HIS A 28 -3.35 7.95 -6.23
CA HIS A 28 -2.12 7.99 -7.02
C HIS A 28 -2.16 9.09 -8.08
N ALA A 29 -3.29 9.23 -8.79
CA ALA A 29 -3.49 10.26 -9.80
C ALA A 29 -3.47 11.68 -9.19
N ASP A 30 -4.17 11.91 -8.08
CA ASP A 30 -4.19 13.21 -7.39
C ASP A 30 -2.79 13.58 -6.88
N CYS A 31 -2.06 12.62 -6.31
CA CYS A 31 -0.67 12.80 -5.90
C CYS A 31 0.22 13.20 -7.09
N TYR A 32 0.13 12.48 -8.21
CA TYR A 32 0.92 12.78 -9.39
C TYR A 32 0.59 14.16 -9.96
N LEU A 33 -0.69 14.48 -10.18
CA LEU A 33 -1.10 15.78 -10.71
C LEU A 33 -0.65 16.94 -9.83
N LYS A 34 -0.62 16.74 -8.51
CA LYS A 34 -0.16 17.74 -7.56
C LYS A 34 1.35 17.96 -7.58
N TYR A 35 2.14 16.91 -7.76
CA TYR A 35 3.60 16.98 -7.57
C TYR A 35 4.42 16.86 -8.86
N ARG A 36 3.83 16.50 -10.00
CA ARG A 36 4.58 16.23 -11.26
C ARG A 36 5.45 17.40 -11.72
N GLU A 37 5.02 18.64 -11.50
CA GLU A 37 5.77 19.85 -11.89
C GLU A 37 6.84 20.24 -10.85
N ALA A 38 6.77 19.70 -9.64
CA ALA A 38 7.64 20.07 -8.51
C ALA A 38 8.67 18.99 -8.16
N ALA A 39 8.51 17.76 -8.66
CA ALA A 39 9.38 16.63 -8.37
C ALA A 39 10.06 16.12 -9.64
N GLU A 40 11.34 15.77 -9.55
CA GLU A 40 12.08 15.11 -10.66
C GLU A 40 11.70 13.64 -10.80
N PHE A 41 11.47 12.99 -9.65
CA PHE A 41 11.07 11.59 -9.56
C PHE A 41 9.83 11.44 -8.69
N ILE A 42 8.92 10.56 -9.07
CA ILE A 42 7.76 10.15 -8.27
C ILE A 42 7.79 8.65 -8.07
N ILE A 43 7.54 8.23 -6.84
CA ILE A 43 7.38 6.84 -6.42
C ILE A 43 5.96 6.66 -5.90
N VAL A 44 5.29 5.60 -6.34
CA VAL A 44 4.04 5.12 -5.78
C VAL A 44 4.32 3.75 -5.18
N SER A 45 4.24 3.63 -3.86
CA SER A 45 4.61 2.41 -3.11
C SER A 45 3.57 2.08 -2.06
N ASP A 46 3.49 0.82 -1.66
CA ASP A 46 2.67 0.43 -0.52
C ASP A 46 3.32 0.95 0.78
N VAL A 47 2.51 1.20 1.81
CA VAL A 47 3.01 1.72 3.11
C VAL A 47 3.91 0.72 3.86
N ASP A 48 3.85 -0.54 3.48
CA ASP A 48 4.63 -1.67 3.99
C ASP A 48 5.78 -2.07 3.05
N ASP A 49 6.06 -1.28 2.01
CA ASP A 49 7.25 -1.44 1.18
C ASP A 49 8.43 -0.63 1.75
N PHE A 50 9.61 -1.26 1.77
CA PHE A 50 10.87 -0.63 2.15
C PHE A 50 11.80 -0.56 0.94
N LEU A 51 12.40 0.61 0.75
CA LEU A 51 13.47 0.85 -0.22
C LEU A 51 14.58 1.62 0.47
N TYR A 52 15.82 1.17 0.28
CA TYR A 52 17.00 1.85 0.80
C TYR A 52 18.07 1.94 -0.30
N PRO A 53 18.91 2.98 -0.28
CA PRO A 53 19.90 3.19 -1.33
C PRO A 53 21.00 2.12 -1.27
N ARG A 54 21.42 1.65 -2.44
CA ARG A 54 22.53 0.69 -2.59
C ARG A 54 23.62 1.19 -3.54
N GLN A 55 23.29 2.07 -4.47
CA GLN A 55 24.22 2.64 -5.46
C GLN A 55 24.42 4.16 -5.29
N GLY A 56 24.03 4.72 -4.15
CA GLY A 56 24.18 6.13 -3.84
C GLY A 56 24.19 6.40 -2.34
N SER A 57 24.54 7.62 -1.95
CA SER A 57 24.47 8.07 -0.55
C SER A 57 23.02 8.19 -0.05
N ASN A 58 22.07 8.33 -0.96
CA ASN A 58 20.63 8.35 -0.72
C ASN A 58 19.89 7.95 -2.01
N ILE A 59 18.58 7.70 -1.91
CA ILE A 59 17.74 7.29 -3.04
C ILE A 59 17.76 8.31 -4.18
N TYR A 60 17.78 9.60 -3.88
CA TYR A 60 17.80 10.64 -4.90
C TYR A 60 19.10 10.61 -5.72
N THR A 61 20.26 10.51 -5.07
CA THR A 61 21.56 10.39 -5.73
C THR A 61 21.63 9.13 -6.61
N GLU A 62 21.11 8.00 -6.12
CA GLU A 62 21.02 6.76 -6.89
C GLU A 62 20.18 6.94 -8.17
N LEU A 63 19.00 7.54 -8.04
CA LEU A 63 18.11 7.83 -9.17
C LEU A 63 18.75 8.81 -10.18
N GLN A 64 19.42 9.85 -9.69
CA GLN A 64 20.13 10.80 -10.56
C GLN A 64 21.25 10.11 -11.35
N ASN A 65 22.03 9.23 -10.73
CA ASN A 65 23.10 8.50 -11.40
C ASN A 65 22.54 7.59 -12.51
N MET A 66 21.42 6.91 -12.23
CA MET A 66 20.73 6.12 -13.25
C MET A 66 20.14 6.98 -14.36
N ALA A 67 19.53 8.13 -14.04
CA ALA A 67 18.96 9.04 -15.02
C ALA A 67 20.02 9.68 -15.94
N ARG A 68 21.18 10.05 -15.39
CA ARG A 68 22.31 10.59 -16.18
C ARG A 68 22.87 9.56 -17.16
N SER A 69 23.05 8.32 -16.70
CA SER A 69 23.55 7.23 -17.55
C SER A 69 22.51 6.75 -18.57
N ARG A 70 21.22 6.99 -18.33
CA ARG A 70 20.11 6.52 -19.17
C ARG A 70 19.06 7.61 -19.38
N PRO A 71 19.37 8.69 -20.12
CA PRO A 71 18.53 9.89 -20.18
C PRO A 71 17.17 9.69 -20.85
N LYS A 72 16.97 8.61 -21.62
CA LYS A 72 15.71 8.29 -22.30
C LYS A 72 14.78 7.36 -21.51
N ILE A 73 15.19 6.87 -20.34
CA ILE A 73 14.37 5.95 -19.54
C ILE A 73 13.30 6.74 -18.81
N ALA A 74 12.03 6.34 -18.97
CA ALA A 74 10.89 6.97 -18.31
C ALA A 74 10.74 6.53 -16.84
N SER A 75 11.06 5.28 -16.52
CA SER A 75 10.97 4.78 -15.14
C SER A 75 11.93 3.63 -14.87
N PHE A 76 12.34 3.53 -13.61
CA PHE A 76 13.19 2.48 -13.09
C PHE A 76 12.32 1.46 -12.37
N PHE A 77 12.27 0.23 -12.89
CA PHE A 77 11.47 -0.85 -12.33
C PHE A 77 12.34 -1.72 -11.43
N TYR A 78 12.09 -1.62 -10.14
CA TYR A 78 12.78 -2.38 -9.10
C TYR A 78 12.05 -3.71 -8.87
N PRO A 79 12.77 -4.84 -8.79
CA PRO A 79 12.17 -6.07 -8.29
C PRO A 79 11.66 -5.88 -6.85
N ARG A 80 10.68 -6.70 -6.45
CA ARG A 80 10.13 -6.70 -5.09
C ARG A 80 10.18 -8.10 -4.50
N PHE A 81 10.63 -8.20 -3.25
CA PHE A 81 10.76 -9.44 -2.52
C PHE A 81 9.91 -9.45 -1.27
N GLU A 82 9.33 -10.59 -0.93
CA GLU A 82 8.59 -10.75 0.31
C GLU A 82 9.54 -10.82 1.50
N SER A 83 9.06 -10.35 2.64
CA SER A 83 9.69 -10.57 3.92
C SER A 83 8.69 -11.11 4.93
N GLU A 84 9.23 -11.82 5.90
CA GLU A 84 8.49 -12.37 7.04
C GLU A 84 8.88 -11.60 8.28
N ILE A 85 7.88 -11.27 9.09
CA ILE A 85 8.03 -10.54 10.34
C ILE A 85 7.30 -11.27 11.45
N VAL A 86 7.92 -11.34 12.61
CA VAL A 86 7.32 -11.92 13.81
C VAL A 86 7.06 -10.83 14.82
N THR A 87 5.83 -10.80 15.36
CA THR A 87 5.38 -9.82 16.36
C THR A 87 4.38 -10.46 17.33
N THR A 88 3.90 -9.73 18.33
CA THR A 88 2.80 -10.19 19.19
C THR A 88 1.43 -9.78 18.68
N LYS A 89 0.40 -10.60 18.98
CA LYS A 89 -1.01 -10.28 18.77
C LYS A 89 -1.50 -9.14 19.66
N LYS A 90 -0.98 -9.06 20.89
CA LYS A 90 -1.43 -8.10 21.90
C LYS A 90 -0.66 -6.81 21.72
N PHE A 91 -1.39 -5.72 21.45
CA PHE A 91 -0.79 -4.40 21.28
C PHE A 91 0.04 -3.95 22.48
N LYS A 92 -0.45 -4.23 23.71
CA LYS A 92 0.29 -3.89 24.95
C LYS A 92 1.67 -4.52 25.04
N ASP A 93 1.89 -5.63 24.35
CA ASP A 93 3.14 -6.36 24.35
C ASP A 93 4.00 -5.98 23.13
N PHE A 94 3.43 -5.26 22.13
CA PHE A 94 4.08 -4.92 20.87
C PHE A 94 5.39 -4.16 21.06
N ASN A 95 6.43 -4.66 20.40
CA ASN A 95 7.76 -4.08 20.43
C ASN A 95 8.32 -3.89 19.02
N ILE A 96 8.28 -2.65 18.52
CA ILE A 96 8.79 -2.30 17.19
C ILE A 96 10.27 -2.67 17.00
N ALA A 97 11.09 -2.64 18.06
CA ALA A 97 12.49 -3.01 17.96
C ALA A 97 12.65 -4.50 17.63
N GLU A 98 11.96 -5.34 18.39
CA GLU A 98 12.00 -6.79 18.20
C GLU A 98 11.34 -7.20 16.87
N SER A 99 10.22 -6.55 16.50
CA SER A 99 9.58 -6.81 15.21
C SER A 99 10.48 -6.41 14.02
N LEU A 100 11.18 -5.28 14.08
CA LEU A 100 12.14 -4.93 13.02
C LEU A 100 13.35 -5.86 12.96
N GLN A 101 13.83 -6.32 14.12
CA GLN A 101 14.93 -7.28 14.20
C GLN A 101 14.54 -8.69 13.74
N SER A 102 13.24 -9.02 13.79
CA SER A 102 12.71 -10.30 13.32
C SER A 102 12.47 -10.34 11.81
N ILE A 103 12.56 -9.21 11.10
CA ILE A 103 12.35 -9.18 9.65
C ILE A 103 13.40 -10.03 8.93
N ARG A 104 12.92 -10.95 8.10
CA ARG A 104 13.70 -11.88 7.29
C ARG A 104 13.27 -11.73 5.83
N ILE A 105 14.24 -11.54 4.93
CA ILE A 105 13.97 -11.28 3.50
C ILE A 105 14.07 -12.58 2.71
N SER A 106 12.94 -13.00 2.13
CA SER A 106 12.85 -14.23 1.34
C SER A 106 13.29 -14.01 -0.12
N ASP A 107 13.64 -15.10 -0.82
CA ASP A 107 13.88 -15.11 -2.27
C ASP A 107 12.58 -15.07 -3.11
N LYS A 108 11.41 -15.06 -2.45
CA LYS A 108 10.11 -15.05 -3.13
C LYS A 108 9.84 -13.68 -3.75
N ARG A 109 9.78 -13.69 -5.08
CA ARG A 109 9.55 -12.50 -5.90
C ARG A 109 8.07 -12.19 -6.06
N GLN A 110 7.74 -10.90 -6.01
CA GLN A 110 6.42 -10.37 -6.39
C GLN A 110 6.51 -9.40 -7.57
N THR A 111 5.36 -8.88 -7.99
CA THR A 111 5.30 -7.75 -8.93
C THR A 111 6.10 -6.58 -8.37
N GLY A 112 7.10 -6.14 -9.12
CA GLY A 112 7.99 -5.05 -8.76
C GLY A 112 7.29 -3.69 -8.67
N LYS A 113 8.05 -2.67 -8.34
CA LYS A 113 7.58 -1.28 -8.23
C LYS A 113 8.42 -0.38 -9.12
N SER A 114 7.83 0.72 -9.58
CA SER A 114 8.52 1.67 -10.46
C SER A 114 8.70 3.02 -9.79
N ILE A 115 9.85 3.63 -10.05
CA ILE A 115 10.10 5.04 -9.76
C ILE A 115 10.16 5.78 -11.09
N HIS A 116 9.29 6.78 -11.25
CA HIS A 116 9.01 7.45 -12.50
C HIS A 116 9.73 8.79 -12.59
N ARG A 117 10.26 9.11 -13.78
CA ARG A 117 10.71 10.46 -14.12
C ARG A 117 9.54 11.27 -14.61
N THR A 118 9.15 12.29 -13.84
CA THR A 118 7.94 13.09 -14.08
C THR A 118 7.95 13.77 -15.45
N SER A 119 9.13 14.13 -15.96
CA SER A 119 9.30 14.73 -17.29
C SER A 119 8.95 13.79 -18.46
N LEU A 120 8.94 12.47 -18.26
CA LEU A 120 8.80 11.46 -19.30
C LEU A 120 7.55 10.57 -19.15
N VAL A 121 6.79 10.73 -18.07
CA VAL A 121 5.52 10.01 -17.87
C VAL A 121 4.37 11.01 -17.84
N GLU A 122 3.18 10.57 -18.23
CA GLU A 122 1.93 11.36 -18.14
C GLU A 122 0.95 10.78 -17.12
N THR A 123 1.14 9.51 -16.75
CA THR A 123 0.41 8.85 -15.68
C THR A 123 1.36 8.08 -14.77
N VAL A 124 0.89 7.74 -13.57
CA VAL A 124 1.59 6.82 -12.67
C VAL A 124 0.60 5.77 -12.16
N TRP A 125 1.10 4.55 -11.98
CA TRP A 125 0.39 3.48 -11.27
C TRP A 125 1.32 2.85 -10.25
N LEU A 126 0.77 1.97 -9.42
CA LEU A 126 1.48 1.30 -8.34
C LEU A 126 2.68 0.47 -8.82
N HIS A 127 2.64 -0.07 -10.04
CA HIS A 127 3.65 -0.99 -10.56
C HIS A 127 4.39 -0.48 -11.82
N TRP A 128 3.72 0.32 -12.67
CA TRP A 128 4.28 0.89 -13.90
C TRP A 128 3.48 2.13 -14.31
N ALA A 129 3.96 2.94 -15.26
CA ALA A 129 3.14 3.98 -15.87
C ALA A 129 2.40 3.42 -17.09
N ASP A 130 1.19 3.91 -17.36
CA ASP A 130 0.53 3.53 -18.61
C ASP A 130 0.98 4.45 -19.74
N LEU A 131 0.83 5.76 -19.55
CA LEU A 131 1.15 6.78 -20.56
C LEU A 131 2.55 7.37 -20.34
N LYS A 132 3.33 7.37 -21.41
CA LYS A 132 4.72 7.82 -21.44
C LYS A 132 4.93 8.69 -22.67
N LYS A 133 5.78 9.70 -22.53
CA LYS A 133 6.14 10.57 -23.66
C LYS A 133 7.05 9.82 -24.61
N ASP A 134 6.80 9.96 -25.91
CA ASP A 134 7.62 9.41 -26.99
C ASP A 134 7.97 7.92 -26.82
N ASP A 135 7.03 7.13 -26.24
CA ASP A 135 7.21 5.71 -25.92
C ASP A 135 8.49 5.40 -25.11
N ALA A 136 8.94 6.36 -24.29
CA ALA A 136 10.16 6.25 -23.50
C ALA A 136 10.17 4.95 -22.66
N PRO A 137 11.20 4.09 -22.75
CA PRO A 137 11.15 2.76 -22.18
C PRO A 137 11.39 2.73 -20.66
N TYR A 138 11.10 1.56 -20.08
CA TYR A 138 11.46 1.23 -18.70
C TYR A 138 12.86 0.62 -18.60
N HIS A 139 13.54 0.87 -17.50
CA HIS A 139 14.73 0.12 -17.13
C HIS A 139 14.43 -0.80 -15.96
N LYS A 140 14.47 -2.11 -16.19
CA LYS A 140 14.34 -3.13 -15.15
C LYS A 140 15.69 -3.32 -14.45
N LEU A 141 15.71 -3.12 -13.15
CA LEU A 141 16.90 -3.31 -12.32
C LEU A 141 17.17 -4.79 -12.07
N ASP A 142 18.46 -5.12 -11.93
CA ASP A 142 18.88 -6.43 -11.45
C ASP A 142 18.59 -6.55 -9.94
N PRO A 143 18.09 -7.70 -9.44
CA PRO A 143 17.98 -7.95 -8.00
C PRO A 143 19.26 -7.70 -7.20
N ALA A 144 20.44 -7.90 -7.80
CA ALA A 144 21.73 -7.63 -7.18
C ALA A 144 22.01 -6.13 -7.04
N ASP A 145 21.39 -5.28 -7.86
CA ASP A 145 21.53 -3.83 -7.85
C ASP A 145 20.73 -3.20 -6.71
N ASN A 146 19.40 -3.32 -6.76
CA ASN A 146 18.49 -2.84 -5.72
C ASN A 146 17.07 -3.41 -5.89
N ALA A 147 16.27 -3.41 -4.82
CA ALA A 147 14.93 -3.98 -4.77
C ALA A 147 14.08 -3.37 -3.66
N PHE A 148 12.76 -3.45 -3.83
CA PHE A 148 11.81 -3.22 -2.75
C PHE A 148 11.67 -4.45 -1.87
N ILE A 149 11.52 -4.23 -0.57
CA ILE A 149 11.22 -5.27 0.41
C ILE A 149 9.78 -5.06 0.91
N HIS A 150 8.92 -6.05 0.68
CA HIS A 150 7.51 -5.99 1.05
C HIS A 150 7.29 -6.67 2.41
N VAL A 151 6.96 -5.89 3.44
CA VAL A 151 6.79 -6.36 4.83
C VAL A 151 5.34 -6.68 5.11
N ARG A 152 4.86 -7.76 4.47
CA ARG A 152 3.45 -8.18 4.50
C ARG A 152 3.16 -9.52 5.17
N ASN A 153 4.15 -10.40 5.33
CA ASN A 153 3.91 -11.71 5.92
C ASN A 153 4.15 -11.65 7.44
N TRP A 154 3.11 -11.29 8.19
CA TRP A 154 3.17 -11.14 9.65
C TRP A 154 2.77 -12.43 10.35
N THR A 155 3.65 -12.94 11.21
CA THR A 155 3.36 -14.02 12.15
C THR A 155 3.14 -13.43 13.54
N PHE A 156 1.94 -13.63 14.09
CA PHE A 156 1.57 -13.08 15.38
C PHE A 156 1.60 -14.14 16.49
N LEU A 157 2.41 -13.91 17.52
CA LEU A 157 2.56 -14.77 18.68
C LEU A 157 1.75 -14.27 19.89
N GLU A 158 1.50 -15.15 20.84
CA GLU A 158 0.85 -14.78 22.11
C GLU A 158 1.80 -14.01 23.05
N LYS A 159 3.10 -14.33 23.03
CA LYS A 159 4.15 -13.68 23.83
C LYS A 159 5.46 -13.57 23.04
N TYR A 160 6.26 -12.54 23.34
CA TYR A 160 7.57 -12.34 22.70
C TYR A 160 8.62 -13.40 23.07
N ASP A 161 8.50 -14.05 24.23
CA ASP A 161 9.43 -15.11 24.64
C ASP A 161 9.45 -16.28 23.65
N ASP A 162 8.34 -16.49 22.91
CA ASP A 162 8.24 -17.48 21.83
C ASP A 162 8.94 -17.02 20.53
N VAL A 163 9.17 -15.71 20.33
CA VAL A 163 9.85 -15.15 19.14
C VAL A 163 11.31 -15.59 19.09
N ARG A 164 11.97 -15.69 20.26
CA ARG A 164 13.38 -16.13 20.35
C ARG A 164 13.54 -17.59 19.93
N LEU A 165 12.51 -18.42 20.15
CA LEU A 165 12.48 -19.83 19.75
C LEU A 165 12.18 -20.00 18.25
N LEU A 166 11.47 -19.05 17.62
CA LEU A 166 11.08 -19.09 16.20
C LEU A 166 12.12 -18.50 15.23
N ASN A 167 13.26 -17.97 15.71
CA ASN A 167 14.35 -17.58 14.81
C ASN A 167 14.82 -18.72 13.88
N ASN A 168 14.46 -19.97 14.19
CA ASN A 168 14.77 -21.17 13.40
C ASN A 168 13.54 -21.83 12.75
N VAL A 169 12.33 -21.30 12.94
CA VAL A 169 11.07 -21.95 12.53
C VAL A 169 10.22 -20.95 11.77
N VAL A 170 10.74 -20.46 10.66
CA VAL A 170 9.87 -19.96 9.60
C VAL A 170 9.88 -21.01 8.49
N TYR A 171 8.81 -21.80 8.45
CA TYR A 171 8.67 -22.90 7.51
C TYR A 171 8.68 -22.37 6.07
N GLY A 172 9.66 -22.78 5.27
CA GLY A 172 9.77 -22.40 3.86
C GLY A 172 10.62 -21.15 3.58
N TYR A 173 11.23 -20.54 4.61
CA TYR A 173 12.12 -19.39 4.42
C TYR A 173 13.41 -19.78 3.69
N ARG A 174 13.57 -19.27 2.46
CA ARG A 174 14.85 -19.24 1.76
C ARG A 174 15.41 -17.82 1.84
N LYS A 175 16.51 -17.66 2.55
CA LYS A 175 17.20 -16.38 2.69
C LYS A 175 17.59 -15.84 1.31
N HIS A 176 17.29 -14.58 1.07
CA HIS A 176 17.62 -13.95 -0.19
C HIS A 176 19.15 -13.84 -0.38
N PRO A 177 19.71 -14.17 -1.57
CA PRO A 177 21.16 -14.19 -1.79
C PRO A 177 21.85 -12.82 -1.72
N TYR A 178 21.15 -11.74 -2.14
CA TYR A 178 21.71 -10.38 -2.20
C TYR A 178 21.30 -9.46 -1.04
N TYR A 179 20.28 -9.82 -0.26
CA TYR A 179 19.71 -8.93 0.76
C TYR A 179 19.96 -9.53 2.14
N PRO A 180 20.73 -8.83 3.02
CA PRO A 180 20.85 -9.26 4.39
C PRO A 180 19.52 -9.02 5.13
N ASP A 181 19.32 -9.72 6.24
CA ASP A 181 18.16 -9.48 7.10
C ASP A 181 18.15 -8.02 7.57
N LEU A 182 16.96 -7.44 7.77
CA LEU A 182 16.85 -6.00 8.06
C LEU A 182 17.56 -5.59 9.35
N SER A 183 17.73 -6.54 10.28
CA SER A 183 18.53 -6.37 11.50
C SER A 183 20.00 -6.01 11.25
N ALA A 184 20.56 -6.41 10.10
CA ALA A 184 21.93 -6.04 9.70
C ALA A 184 22.01 -4.64 9.06
N ILE A 185 20.88 -4.11 8.61
CA ILE A 185 20.79 -2.82 7.92
C ILE A 185 20.48 -1.70 8.93
N ILE A 186 19.60 -1.97 9.90
CA ILE A 186 19.23 -0.99 10.93
C ILE A 186 20.33 -0.93 12.00
N THR A 187 20.91 0.25 12.18
CA THR A 187 21.95 0.47 13.19
C THR A 187 21.42 0.17 14.59
N SER A 188 22.14 -0.65 15.36
CA SER A 188 21.75 -1.07 16.71
C SER A 188 21.44 0.09 17.65
N ASN A 189 22.14 1.22 17.51
CA ASN A 189 21.93 2.42 18.33
C ASN A 189 20.60 3.14 18.05
N PHE A 190 20.02 2.97 16.86
CA PHE A 190 18.77 3.64 16.47
C PHE A 190 17.53 2.90 17.01
N ILE A 191 17.65 1.59 17.20
CA ILE A 191 16.54 0.72 17.59
C ILE A 191 15.92 1.12 18.95
N PRO A 192 16.71 1.34 20.03
CA PRO A 192 16.15 1.81 21.31
C PRO A 192 15.47 3.18 21.21
N ILE A 193 16.01 4.09 20.37
CA ILE A 193 15.45 5.42 20.16
C ILE A 193 14.10 5.32 19.44
N LEU A 194 14.02 4.49 18.40
CA LEU A 194 12.79 4.23 17.66
C LEU A 194 11.71 3.65 18.57
N HIS A 195 12.05 2.62 19.35
CA HIS A 195 11.12 2.02 20.30
C HIS A 195 10.63 3.04 21.33
N LYS A 196 11.54 3.82 21.94
CA LYS A 196 11.16 4.87 22.91
C LYS A 196 10.20 5.89 22.30
N ARG A 197 10.45 6.34 21.07
CA ARG A 197 9.58 7.29 20.36
C ARG A 197 8.22 6.69 20.02
N PHE A 198 8.21 5.44 19.57
CA PHE A 198 6.99 4.70 19.31
C PHE A 198 6.15 4.61 20.58
N THR A 199 6.69 4.04 21.66
CA THR A 199 5.98 3.88 22.93
C THR A 199 5.48 5.22 23.48
N ALA A 200 6.32 6.27 23.48
CA ALA A 200 5.89 7.60 23.94
C ALA A 200 4.69 8.16 23.15
N ARG A 201 4.64 7.92 21.82
CA ARG A 201 3.55 8.41 20.98
C ARG A 201 2.27 7.60 21.17
N PHE A 202 2.37 6.29 21.33
CA PHE A 202 1.23 5.39 21.32
C PHE A 202 0.66 5.07 22.72
N SER A 203 1.48 5.00 23.77
CA SER A 203 0.99 4.74 25.14
C SER A 203 0.07 5.83 25.69
N SER A 204 0.03 7.01 25.06
CA SER A 204 -0.88 8.10 25.43
C SER A 204 -2.24 8.05 24.72
N LYS A 205 -2.46 7.07 23.84
CA LYS A 205 -3.62 6.99 22.95
C LYS A 205 -4.57 5.87 23.38
N PHE A 206 -5.76 6.26 23.84
CA PHE A 206 -6.77 5.33 24.36
C PHE A 206 -7.18 4.25 23.35
N GLU A 207 -7.19 4.59 22.06
CA GLU A 207 -7.56 3.71 20.96
C GLU A 207 -6.71 2.43 20.93
N PHE A 208 -5.46 2.51 21.40
CA PHE A 208 -4.52 1.40 21.38
C PHE A 208 -4.62 0.49 22.60
N HIS A 209 -5.29 0.93 23.68
CA HIS A 209 -5.49 0.11 24.88
C HIS A 209 -6.58 -0.96 24.69
N ASN A 210 -7.52 -0.73 23.77
CA ASN A 210 -8.69 -1.57 23.57
C ASN A 210 -8.70 -2.27 22.19
N VAL A 211 -7.54 -2.38 21.54
CA VAL A 211 -7.44 -3.08 20.25
C VAL A 211 -7.68 -4.57 20.48
N THR A 212 -8.66 -5.13 19.76
CA THR A 212 -8.96 -6.56 19.82
C THR A 212 -7.83 -7.35 19.18
N SER A 213 -7.49 -8.51 19.75
CA SER A 213 -6.52 -9.44 19.15
C SER A 213 -7.11 -10.31 18.04
N SER A 214 -8.42 -10.20 17.79
CA SER A 214 -9.12 -10.89 16.71
C SER A 214 -9.36 -9.97 15.51
N GLU A 215 -9.14 -10.52 14.32
CA GLU A 215 -9.41 -9.86 13.05
C GLU A 215 -10.87 -10.06 12.66
N ILE A 216 -11.73 -9.10 12.98
CA ILE A 216 -13.19 -9.24 12.78
C ILE A 216 -13.60 -9.15 11.29
N TYR A 217 -12.89 -8.32 10.51
CA TYR A 217 -13.25 -8.00 9.12
C TYR A 217 -12.34 -8.62 8.06
N TYR A 218 -11.17 -9.14 8.44
CA TYR A 218 -10.15 -9.54 7.46
C TYR A 218 -10.68 -10.60 6.48
N ASP A 219 -11.22 -11.71 6.99
CA ASP A 219 -11.73 -12.79 6.16
C ASP A 219 -12.84 -12.33 5.21
N LYS A 220 -13.77 -11.50 5.71
CA LYS A 220 -14.89 -10.94 4.93
C LYS A 220 -14.39 -10.01 3.81
N ILE A 221 -13.38 -9.19 4.10
CA ILE A 221 -12.76 -8.29 3.11
C ILE A 221 -11.99 -9.12 2.08
N ASN A 222 -11.23 -10.11 2.53
CA ASN A 222 -10.40 -10.96 1.69
C ASN A 222 -11.26 -11.80 0.73
N GLU A 223 -12.36 -12.38 1.21
CA GLU A 223 -13.35 -13.09 0.40
C GLU A 223 -13.88 -12.19 -0.72
N CYS A 224 -14.38 -11.00 -0.40
CA CYS A 224 -14.87 -10.07 -1.42
C CYS A 224 -13.78 -9.68 -2.43
N TYR A 225 -12.56 -9.43 -1.95
CA TYR A 225 -11.45 -9.05 -2.82
C TYR A 225 -11.12 -10.16 -3.82
N ASN A 226 -11.09 -11.42 -3.36
CA ASN A 226 -10.82 -12.57 -4.23
C ASN A 226 -11.94 -12.80 -5.25
N GLU A 227 -13.22 -12.68 -4.85
CA GLU A 227 -14.34 -12.76 -5.81
C GLU A 227 -14.26 -11.69 -6.90
N MET A 228 -13.83 -10.47 -6.56
CA MET A 228 -13.64 -9.41 -7.54
C MET A 228 -12.48 -9.73 -8.49
N LEU A 229 -11.36 -10.25 -7.97
CA LEU A 229 -10.22 -10.64 -8.80
C LEU A 229 -10.57 -11.77 -9.77
N GLU A 230 -11.36 -12.75 -9.35
CA GLU A 230 -11.84 -13.83 -10.22
C GLU A 230 -12.69 -13.27 -11.37
N LYS A 231 -13.62 -12.36 -11.08
CA LYS A 231 -14.45 -11.70 -12.11
C LYS A 231 -13.62 -10.90 -13.11
N VAL A 232 -12.54 -10.26 -12.64
CA VAL A 232 -11.58 -9.53 -13.50
C VAL A 232 -10.75 -10.51 -14.34
N ALA A 233 -10.30 -11.62 -13.77
CA ALA A 233 -9.56 -12.64 -14.49
C ALA A 233 -10.41 -13.27 -15.60
N ASP A 234 -11.69 -13.52 -15.34
CA ASP A 234 -12.64 -14.00 -16.33
C ASP A 234 -12.84 -13.00 -17.47
N TYR A 235 -12.84 -11.70 -17.20
CA TYR A 235 -12.87 -10.67 -18.24
C TYR A 235 -11.64 -10.75 -19.17
N TYR A 236 -10.43 -10.83 -18.61
CA TYR A 236 -9.22 -10.97 -19.41
C TYR A 236 -9.18 -12.29 -20.20
N ARG A 237 -9.85 -13.34 -19.69
CA ARG A 237 -9.97 -14.65 -20.35
C ARG A 237 -11.06 -14.69 -21.43
N TYR A 238 -12.13 -13.88 -21.29
CA TYR A 238 -13.30 -13.86 -22.18
C TYR A 238 -13.70 -12.42 -22.57
N PRO A 239 -12.91 -11.75 -23.43
CA PRO A 239 -13.08 -10.33 -23.77
C PRO A 239 -14.40 -9.96 -24.49
N PHE A 240 -15.20 -10.95 -24.91
CA PHE A 240 -16.52 -10.73 -25.50
C PHE A 240 -17.62 -10.48 -24.45
N LEU A 241 -17.35 -10.69 -23.16
CA LEU A 241 -18.23 -10.30 -22.05
C LEU A 241 -18.11 -8.78 -21.84
N LYS A 242 -18.87 -8.03 -22.63
CA LYS A 242 -18.81 -6.56 -22.79
C LYS A 242 -19.18 -5.72 -21.56
N SER A 243 -19.55 -6.30 -20.41
CA SER A 243 -19.83 -5.50 -19.21
C SER A 243 -18.55 -5.33 -18.40
N LEU A 244 -17.72 -4.33 -18.77
CA LEU A 244 -16.62 -3.91 -17.91
C LEU A 244 -17.23 -3.34 -16.63
N ILE A 245 -17.28 -4.17 -15.59
CA ILE A 245 -17.59 -3.73 -14.26
C ILE A 245 -16.24 -3.46 -13.61
N CYS A 246 -15.91 -2.19 -13.35
CA CYS A 246 -14.70 -1.90 -12.62
C CYS A 246 -14.76 -2.56 -11.24
N PRO A 247 -13.78 -3.41 -10.88
CA PRO A 247 -13.69 -3.99 -9.55
C PRO A 247 -13.43 -2.83 -8.59
N THR A 248 -14.36 -2.61 -7.67
CA THR A 248 -14.20 -1.58 -6.65
C THR A 248 -14.64 -2.15 -5.31
N PRO A 249 -13.95 -1.80 -4.21
CA PRO A 249 -14.43 -2.13 -2.87
C PRO A 249 -15.87 -1.67 -2.60
N ALA A 250 -16.41 -0.73 -3.39
CA ALA A 250 -17.82 -0.33 -3.36
C ALA A 250 -18.80 -1.44 -3.74
N ARG A 251 -18.33 -2.55 -4.30
CA ARG A 251 -19.15 -3.72 -4.62
C ARG A 251 -19.09 -4.80 -3.54
N CYS A 252 -18.30 -4.57 -2.48
CA CYS A 252 -18.26 -5.45 -1.33
C CYS A 252 -19.41 -5.12 -0.38
N SER A 253 -20.33 -6.07 -0.21
CA SER A 253 -21.34 -6.00 0.84
C SER A 253 -20.80 -6.66 2.10
N ILE A 254 -20.41 -5.88 3.11
CA ILE A 254 -20.02 -6.39 4.42
C ILE A 254 -21.19 -6.21 5.38
N ALA A 255 -21.76 -7.34 5.81
CA ALA A 255 -22.85 -7.36 6.77
C ALA A 255 -22.46 -6.75 8.13
N ALA A 256 -23.45 -6.21 8.82
CA ALA A 256 -23.32 -5.71 10.18
C ALA A 256 -22.74 -6.79 11.13
N VAL A 257 -21.89 -6.36 12.06
CA VAL A 257 -21.33 -7.23 13.11
C VAL A 257 -21.84 -6.72 14.46
N PRO A 258 -22.78 -7.43 15.11
CA PRO A 258 -23.39 -6.98 16.35
C PRO A 258 -22.35 -6.71 17.45
N ASN A 259 -22.54 -5.63 18.21
CA ASN A 259 -21.70 -5.24 19.35
C ASN A 259 -20.23 -4.95 19.00
N VAL A 260 -19.92 -4.67 17.74
CA VAL A 260 -18.60 -4.23 17.30
C VAL A 260 -18.67 -2.73 17.00
N PRO A 261 -18.06 -1.86 17.82
CA PRO A 261 -18.03 -0.45 17.53
C PRO A 261 -17.23 -0.20 16.24
N CYS A 262 -17.77 0.63 15.37
CA CYS A 262 -17.11 1.08 14.15
C CYS A 262 -17.17 2.60 14.07
N ALA A 263 -16.05 3.23 13.74
CA ALA A 263 -15.98 4.64 13.39
C ALA A 263 -15.77 4.79 11.88
N VAL A 264 -16.68 5.49 11.20
CA VAL A 264 -16.57 5.81 9.78
C VAL A 264 -16.43 7.33 9.65
N ALA A 265 -15.33 7.78 9.04
CA ALA A 265 -15.20 9.18 8.68
C ALA A 265 -15.98 9.46 7.39
N MET A 266 -17.00 10.33 7.48
CA MET A 266 -17.86 10.76 6.39
C MET A 266 -17.50 12.18 5.97
N GLY A 267 -17.35 12.41 4.66
CA GLY A 267 -17.19 13.74 4.07
C GLY A 267 -18.49 14.23 3.43
N THR A 268 -18.71 15.54 3.41
CA THR A 268 -19.73 16.14 2.54
C THR A 268 -19.02 16.72 1.31
N TYR A 269 -19.45 16.30 0.13
CA TYR A 269 -18.84 16.70 -1.13
C TYR A 269 -19.85 17.48 -1.97
N LYS A 270 -19.36 18.43 -2.77
CA LYS A 270 -20.11 19.11 -3.82
C LYS A 270 -19.55 18.68 -5.16
N THR A 271 -20.45 18.34 -6.08
CA THR A 271 -20.11 17.90 -7.43
C THR A 271 -20.16 19.08 -8.39
N ILE A 272 -19.14 19.24 -9.24
CA ILE A 272 -19.16 20.10 -10.43
C ILE A 272 -19.00 19.21 -11.65
N GLN A 273 -19.88 19.38 -12.65
CA GLN A 273 -19.68 18.78 -13.96
C GLN A 273 -18.74 19.68 -14.78
N LEU A 274 -17.67 19.09 -15.32
CA LEU A 274 -16.70 19.80 -16.14
C LEU A 274 -16.84 19.51 -17.64
N ALA A 275 -17.30 18.31 -17.99
CA ALA A 275 -17.63 17.91 -19.36
C ALA A 275 -18.70 16.81 -19.34
N ASP A 276 -19.11 16.33 -20.52
CA ASP A 276 -19.99 15.17 -20.63
C ASP A 276 -19.36 13.97 -19.93
N ASP A 277 -20.13 13.37 -19.00
CA ASP A 277 -19.71 12.27 -18.13
C ASP A 277 -18.46 12.52 -17.26
N PHE A 278 -17.99 13.77 -17.13
CA PHE A 278 -16.83 14.15 -16.32
C PHE A 278 -17.22 15.08 -15.17
N PHE A 279 -17.04 14.59 -13.94
CA PHE A 279 -17.45 15.27 -12.70
C PHE A 279 -16.26 15.39 -11.75
N ILE A 280 -16.23 16.48 -10.98
CA ILE A 280 -15.29 16.68 -9.87
C ILE A 280 -16.09 16.84 -8.58
N ASP A 281 -15.79 16.00 -7.60
CA ASP A 281 -16.27 16.12 -6.23
C ASP A 281 -15.23 16.83 -5.36
N TYR A 282 -15.62 17.93 -4.72
CA TYR A 282 -14.78 18.62 -3.73
C TYR A 282 -15.41 18.56 -2.35
N LEU A 283 -14.58 18.25 -1.36
CA LEU A 283 -14.96 18.26 0.04
C LEU A 283 -15.34 19.70 0.45
N ILE A 284 -16.58 19.89 0.91
CA ILE A 284 -17.13 21.19 1.33
C ILE A 284 -17.26 21.34 2.84
N SER A 285 -17.22 20.25 3.61
CA SER A 285 -17.29 20.28 5.06
C SER A 285 -16.16 19.49 5.70
N LYS A 286 -15.85 19.80 6.97
CA LYS A 286 -15.01 18.92 7.80
C LYS A 286 -15.61 17.52 7.84
N HIS A 287 -14.75 16.51 7.92
CA HIS A 287 -15.19 15.13 8.11
C HIS A 287 -15.98 15.00 9.40
N LYS A 288 -17.15 14.35 9.33
CA LYS A 288 -17.90 13.90 10.50
C LYS A 288 -17.49 12.46 10.77
N ILE A 289 -17.19 12.12 12.03
CA ILE A 289 -17.03 10.72 12.42
C ILE A 289 -18.41 10.21 12.83
N ASP A 290 -18.91 9.20 12.12
CA ASP A 290 -20.10 8.46 12.50
C ASP A 290 -19.71 7.18 13.24
N ILE A 291 -20.39 6.87 14.33
CA ILE A 291 -20.08 5.72 15.18
C ILE A 291 -21.27 4.78 15.20
N ASN A 292 -21.07 3.56 14.69
CA ASN A 292 -22.05 2.48 14.71
C ASN A 292 -21.63 1.43 15.75
N GLN A 293 -22.59 0.85 16.48
CA GLN A 293 -22.35 -0.24 17.44
C GLN A 293 -22.47 -1.64 16.80
N ASN A 294 -22.93 -1.72 15.56
CA ASN A 294 -23.15 -2.96 14.82
C ASN A 294 -22.20 -3.08 13.62
N GLY A 295 -20.96 -2.65 13.80
CA GLY A 295 -19.90 -2.83 12.85
C GLY A 295 -19.84 -1.81 11.70
N CYS A 296 -18.79 -1.93 10.90
CA CYS A 296 -18.57 -1.15 9.69
C CYS A 296 -19.35 -1.81 8.56
N ILE A 297 -20.57 -1.35 8.34
CA ILE A 297 -21.38 -1.80 7.21
C ILE A 297 -20.81 -1.18 5.94
N ILE A 298 -20.54 -2.02 4.94
CA ILE A 298 -20.20 -1.58 3.59
C ILE A 298 -21.32 -2.11 2.69
N ASN A 299 -22.06 -1.21 2.06
CA ASN A 299 -23.15 -1.51 1.13
C ASN A 299 -22.84 -0.89 -0.24
#